data_AF-A0A2T5GDW7-F1
#
_entry.id   AF-A0A2T5GDW7-F1
#
_cell.length_a   1.000
_cell.length_b   1.000
_cell.length_c   1.000
_cell.angle_alpha   90.00
_cell.angle_beta   90.00
_cell.angle_gamma   90.00
#
_symmetry.space_group_name_H-M   'P 1'
#
loop_
_entity.id
_entity.type
_entity.pdbx_description
1 polymer ?
#
loop_
_entity_poly.entity_id
_entity_poly.type
_entity_poly.pdbx_seq_one_letter_code
_entity_poly.pdbx_strand_id
1 'polypeptide(L)'
;MDERAEPYVWVTVVRRVRPSSATVGDKAIVTSDGEMIGFVGGHCTRDLVIGQAKECLKTGESKLLLVTPHPPAHIEEGVTVASMTCASEGTVELFLEPRHIEPLLIIVGNSPVATALEALAPRFSFVPRRIAVEEMDLSEETGDPFERLRHQVSVLARSAVYGVVATMGLYDAEGLLAFAPLSLRYLGLVASPKRWNAVRAEMEKAGAPETFLDFITAPAGFDIGAVGAQEIALSILAEIVERRRRKADVRWEGQATEAAVPTGEAAGAGAKAGAKAGARARKAEERRLVIDPVCGMTVDLATTPHRLEWNGTMYGFCCAGCKSAFERNPEMYVTSQR
;
A
#
# COMPACT_ATOMS: atom_id res chain seq x y z
N MET A 1 -16.47 -15.80 13.48
CA MET A 1 -15.30 -16.59 13.96
C MET A 1 -14.00 -16.21 13.26
N ASP A 2 -14.03 -15.50 12.13
CA ASP A 2 -12.83 -14.94 11.49
C ASP A 2 -12.92 -13.40 11.46
N GLU A 3 -12.90 -12.79 12.66
CA GLU A 3 -12.97 -11.32 12.85
C GLU A 3 -11.57 -10.71 13.05
N ARG A 4 -10.50 -11.51 12.96
CA ARG A 4 -9.13 -11.03 13.15
C ARG A 4 -8.65 -10.30 11.89
N ALA A 5 -8.12 -9.10 12.10
CA ALA A 5 -7.49 -8.26 11.09
C ALA A 5 -5.99 -8.56 10.89
N GLU A 6 -5.46 -9.61 11.54
CA GLU A 6 -4.07 -10.07 11.38
C GLU A 6 -3.96 -11.54 10.95
N PRO A 7 -2.95 -11.91 10.13
CA PRO A 7 -2.66 -13.31 9.78
C PRO A 7 -2.34 -14.16 11.01
N TYR A 8 -2.75 -15.42 10.99
CA TYR A 8 -2.49 -16.38 12.06
C TYR A 8 -2.40 -17.81 11.53
N VAL A 9 -1.89 -18.75 12.32
CA VAL A 9 -1.90 -20.19 12.02
C VAL A 9 -2.87 -20.89 12.93
N TRP A 10 -3.75 -21.69 12.34
CA TRP A 10 -4.54 -22.65 13.09
C TRP A 10 -3.74 -23.94 13.28
N VAL A 11 -3.50 -24.31 14.53
CA VAL A 11 -2.78 -25.53 14.89
C VAL A 11 -3.79 -26.53 15.47
N THR A 12 -3.83 -27.74 14.92
CA THR A 12 -4.69 -28.83 15.42
C THR A 12 -3.87 -30.07 15.72
N VAL A 13 -4.06 -30.66 16.89
CA VAL A 13 -3.51 -31.98 17.21
C VAL A 13 -4.28 -33.04 16.43
N VAL A 14 -3.63 -33.69 15.46
CA VAL A 14 -4.25 -34.72 14.61
C VAL A 14 -3.90 -36.13 15.06
N ARG A 15 -2.75 -36.32 15.71
CA ARG A 15 -2.33 -37.61 16.27
C ARG A 15 -1.55 -37.42 17.57
N ARG A 16 -1.63 -38.41 18.48
CA ARG A 16 -0.79 -38.47 19.68
C ARG A 16 -0.36 -39.89 20.03
N VAL A 17 0.82 -40.02 20.62
CA VAL A 17 1.32 -41.21 21.31
C VAL A 17 1.68 -40.79 22.74
N ARG A 18 1.20 -41.57 23.72
CA ARG A 18 1.45 -41.30 25.14
C ARG A 18 2.93 -41.51 25.49
N PRO A 19 3.46 -40.80 26.51
CA PRO A 19 2.77 -39.83 27.37
C PRO A 19 2.72 -38.42 26.75
N SER A 20 1.52 -37.86 26.56
CA SER A 20 1.34 -36.48 26.08
C SER A 20 0.19 -35.82 26.81
N SER A 21 0.37 -34.55 27.20
CA SER A 21 -0.67 -33.72 27.81
C SER A 21 -1.73 -33.28 26.82
N ALA A 22 -1.42 -33.30 25.52
CA ALA A 22 -2.34 -32.92 24.45
C ALA A 22 -3.25 -34.11 24.06
N THR A 23 -4.46 -33.79 23.62
CA THR A 23 -5.46 -34.73 23.10
C THR A 23 -5.72 -34.45 21.62
N VAL A 24 -6.08 -35.49 20.87
CA VAL A 24 -6.50 -35.32 19.47
C VAL A 24 -7.71 -34.38 19.43
N GLY A 25 -7.66 -33.38 18.57
CA GLY A 25 -8.66 -32.33 18.47
C GLY A 25 -8.36 -31.06 19.26
N ASP A 26 -7.35 -31.08 20.15
CA ASP A 26 -6.84 -29.87 20.80
C ASP A 26 -6.36 -28.86 19.74
N LYS A 27 -6.60 -27.58 20.00
CA LYS A 27 -6.38 -26.49 19.05
C LYS A 27 -5.69 -25.30 19.70
N ALA A 28 -4.85 -24.64 18.92
CA ALA A 28 -4.28 -23.35 19.24
C ALA A 28 -4.23 -22.46 18.00
N ILE A 29 -4.25 -21.16 18.22
CA ILE A 29 -3.96 -20.13 17.23
C ILE A 29 -2.57 -19.59 17.53
N VAL A 30 -1.72 -19.48 16.51
CA VAL A 30 -0.45 -18.74 16.61
C VAL A 30 -0.56 -17.49 15.75
N THR A 31 -0.47 -16.32 16.35
CA THR A 31 -0.51 -15.02 15.66
C THR A 31 0.83 -14.68 15.01
N SER A 32 0.83 -13.69 14.10
CA SER A 32 2.04 -13.25 13.40
C SER A 32 3.15 -12.71 14.31
N ASP A 33 2.81 -12.09 15.44
CA ASP A 33 3.77 -11.64 16.46
C ASP A 33 4.34 -12.79 17.30
N GLY A 34 3.69 -13.96 17.28
CA GLY A 34 4.14 -15.17 17.97
C GLY A 34 3.43 -15.43 19.29
N GLU A 35 2.34 -14.73 19.58
CA GLU A 35 1.43 -15.16 20.64
C GLU A 35 0.77 -16.49 20.24
N MET A 36 0.65 -17.42 21.20
CA MET A 36 -0.12 -18.65 21.01
C MET A 36 -1.26 -18.71 22.02
N ILE A 37 -2.47 -18.80 21.50
CA ILE A 37 -3.75 -18.81 22.23
C ILE A 37 -4.39 -20.19 22.06
N GLY A 38 -4.70 -20.85 23.16
CA GLY A 38 -5.16 -22.25 23.16
C GLY A 38 -4.04 -23.22 23.53
N PHE A 39 -4.25 -24.51 23.26
CA PHE A 39 -3.38 -25.57 23.74
C PHE A 39 -3.22 -26.68 22.70
N VAL A 40 -1.99 -27.10 22.44
CA VAL A 40 -1.63 -28.24 21.58
C VAL A 40 -0.47 -29.06 22.15
N GLY A 41 -0.09 -28.81 23.41
CA GLY A 41 1.09 -29.39 24.05
C GLY A 41 1.59 -28.54 25.22
N GLY A 42 2.46 -29.14 26.04
CA GLY A 42 3.09 -28.46 27.17
C GLY A 42 4.09 -27.37 26.76
N HIS A 43 4.67 -26.70 27.75
CA HIS A 43 5.57 -25.56 27.51
C HIS A 43 6.79 -25.93 26.63
N CYS A 44 7.24 -27.18 26.69
CA CYS A 44 8.41 -27.68 25.95
C CYS A 44 8.25 -27.68 24.41
N THR A 45 7.02 -27.70 23.89
CA THR A 45 6.78 -27.69 22.43
C THR A 45 6.38 -26.32 21.91
N ARG A 46 6.11 -25.35 22.80
CA ARG A 46 5.53 -24.06 22.45
C ARG A 46 6.40 -23.28 21.45
N ASP A 47 7.67 -23.06 21.75
CA ASP A 47 8.57 -22.25 20.91
C ASP A 47 8.82 -22.91 19.55
N LEU A 48 8.90 -24.24 19.54
CA LEU A 48 9.03 -25.01 18.31
C LEU A 48 7.79 -24.85 17.42
N VAL A 49 6.59 -24.99 17.99
CA VAL A 49 5.34 -24.81 17.25
C VAL A 49 5.20 -23.37 16.76
N ILE A 50 5.56 -22.37 17.58
CA ILE A 50 5.55 -20.96 17.18
C ILE A 50 6.51 -20.74 16.00
N GLY A 51 7.74 -21.27 16.05
CA GLY A 51 8.69 -21.17 14.96
C GLY A 51 8.18 -21.80 13.67
N GLN A 52 7.58 -23.00 13.76
CA GLN A 52 7.02 -23.69 12.60
C GLN A 52 5.78 -22.97 12.03
N ALA A 53 4.96 -22.36 12.89
CA ALA A 53 3.81 -21.54 12.50
C ALA A 53 4.24 -20.24 11.81
N LYS A 54 5.29 -19.56 12.31
CA LYS A 54 5.86 -18.38 11.63
C LYS A 54 6.36 -18.73 10.22
N GLU A 55 6.96 -19.91 10.05
CA GLU A 55 7.33 -20.40 8.73
C GLU A 55 6.10 -20.66 7.84
N CYS A 56 5.03 -21.29 8.36
CA CYS A 56 3.76 -21.44 7.63
C CYS A 56 3.18 -20.10 7.19
N LEU A 57 3.23 -19.06 8.04
CA LEU A 57 2.79 -17.72 7.66
C LEU A 57 3.69 -17.08 6.61
N LYS A 58 4.99 -17.41 6.60
CA LYS A 58 5.92 -16.89 5.59
C LYS A 58 5.67 -17.53 4.22
N THR A 59 5.48 -18.84 4.17
CA THR A 59 5.30 -19.58 2.90
C THR A 59 3.84 -19.59 2.42
N GLY A 60 2.89 -19.48 3.35
CA GLY A 60 1.47 -19.70 3.10
C GLY A 60 1.09 -21.16 2.85
N GLU A 61 2.00 -22.10 3.15
CA GLU A 61 1.79 -23.54 2.98
C GLU A 61 1.36 -24.18 4.30
N SER A 62 0.37 -25.07 4.22
CA SER A 62 0.00 -25.92 5.36
C SER A 62 0.99 -27.07 5.49
N LYS A 63 1.24 -27.54 6.71
CA LYS A 63 2.11 -28.71 6.93
C LYS A 63 1.65 -29.60 8.07
N LEU A 64 2.03 -30.88 7.97
CA LEU A 64 2.03 -31.81 9.09
C LEU A 64 3.38 -31.71 9.81
N LEU A 65 3.32 -31.45 11.11
CA LEU A 65 4.48 -31.34 11.99
C LEU A 65 4.46 -32.50 12.98
N LEU A 66 5.39 -33.43 12.83
CA LEU A 66 5.64 -34.50 13.78
C LEU A 66 6.66 -34.03 14.82
N VAL A 67 6.22 -33.89 16.06
CA VAL A 67 7.07 -33.55 17.20
C VAL A 67 7.32 -34.81 18.01
N THR A 68 8.57 -35.29 18.02
CA THR A 68 8.96 -36.57 18.63
C THR A 68 10.39 -36.54 19.19
N PRO A 69 10.67 -37.22 20.33
CA PRO A 69 12.03 -37.47 20.79
C PRO A 69 12.76 -38.54 19.96
N HIS A 70 12.03 -39.38 19.24
CA HIS A 70 12.56 -40.46 18.42
C HIS A 70 12.16 -40.27 16.95
N PRO A 71 12.94 -39.50 16.17
CA PRO A 71 12.69 -39.33 14.74
C PRO A 71 12.71 -40.69 14.01
N PRO A 72 11.73 -40.98 13.15
CA PRO A 72 11.73 -42.22 12.38
C PRO A 72 12.86 -42.20 11.33
N ALA A 73 13.38 -43.38 10.98
CA ALA A 73 14.41 -43.52 9.94
C ALA A 73 13.92 -43.11 8.54
N HIS A 74 12.62 -43.29 8.29
CA HIS A 74 11.94 -42.85 7.08
C HIS A 74 10.89 -41.82 7.45
N ILE A 75 10.98 -40.65 6.83
CA ILE A 75 10.01 -39.56 6.98
C ILE A 75 9.05 -39.66 5.80
N GLU A 76 7.75 -39.73 6.11
CA GLU A 76 6.70 -39.70 5.09
C GLU A 76 6.73 -38.36 4.33
N GLU A 77 6.45 -38.41 3.03
CA GLU A 77 6.41 -37.22 2.19
C GLU A 77 5.36 -36.22 2.72
N GLY A 78 5.73 -34.96 2.85
CA GLY A 78 4.86 -33.91 3.40
C GLY A 78 4.85 -33.80 4.93
N VAL A 79 5.56 -34.66 5.66
CA VAL A 79 5.71 -34.55 7.12
C VAL A 79 7.03 -33.85 7.48
N THR A 80 6.91 -32.74 8.20
CA THR A 80 8.06 -32.06 8.82
C THR A 80 8.33 -32.68 10.19
N VAL A 81 9.54 -33.17 10.43
CA VAL A 81 9.91 -33.75 11.73
C VAL A 81 10.70 -32.75 12.57
N ALA A 82 10.25 -32.57 13.80
CA ALA A 82 10.85 -31.72 14.81
C ALA A 82 11.26 -32.57 16.02
N SER A 83 12.56 -32.63 16.28
CA SER A 83 13.09 -33.34 17.44
C SER A 83 12.93 -32.51 18.71
N MET A 84 12.44 -33.13 19.78
CA MET A 84 12.41 -32.54 21.11
C MET A 84 13.67 -32.91 21.90
N THR A 85 14.19 -31.95 22.67
CA THR A 85 15.26 -32.17 23.67
C THR A 85 14.73 -32.34 25.10
N CYS A 86 13.41 -32.36 25.28
CA CYS A 86 12.76 -32.48 26.59
C CYS A 86 12.59 -33.95 27.01
N ALA A 87 12.60 -34.22 28.31
CA ALA A 87 12.48 -35.57 28.91
C ALA A 87 11.12 -36.26 28.71
N SER A 88 10.16 -35.62 28.05
CA SER A 88 8.87 -36.22 27.73
C SER A 88 8.99 -37.17 26.53
N GLU A 89 8.74 -38.47 26.74
CA GLU A 89 8.76 -39.50 25.69
C GLU A 89 7.58 -39.41 24.68
N GLY A 90 6.68 -38.43 24.88
CA GLY A 90 5.49 -38.25 24.07
C GLY A 90 5.77 -37.84 22.63
N THR A 91 4.92 -38.32 21.72
CA THR A 91 4.90 -37.89 20.32
C THR A 91 3.56 -37.24 20.00
N VAL A 92 3.59 -36.09 19.32
CA VAL A 92 2.38 -35.43 18.81
C VAL A 92 2.56 -35.06 17.35
N GLU A 93 1.49 -35.17 16.59
CA GLU A 93 1.43 -34.73 15.21
C GLU A 93 0.41 -33.60 15.10
N LEU A 94 0.85 -32.50 14.52
CA LEU A 94 0.12 -31.25 14.45
C LEU A 94 -0.12 -30.89 12.99
N PHE A 95 -1.34 -30.53 12.64
CA PHE A 95 -1.64 -29.89 11.36
C PHE A 95 -1.64 -28.38 11.55
N LEU A 96 -0.74 -27.69 10.84
CA LEU A 96 -0.58 -26.25 10.85
C LEU A 96 -1.19 -25.69 9.55
N GLU A 97 -2.21 -24.86 9.68
CA GLU A 97 -2.94 -24.25 8.57
C GLU A 97 -2.83 -22.70 8.66
N PRO A 98 -2.03 -22.05 7.80
CA PRO A 98 -1.94 -20.60 7.79
C PRO A 98 -3.22 -19.95 7.25
N ARG A 99 -3.75 -18.99 8.00
CA ARG A 99 -4.86 -18.13 7.65
C ARG A 99 -4.33 -16.74 7.35
N HIS A 100 -4.25 -16.43 6.06
CA HIS A 100 -3.95 -15.09 5.59
C HIS A 100 -5.24 -14.30 5.45
N ILE A 101 -5.18 -13.04 5.79
CA ILE A 101 -6.23 -12.09 5.43
C ILE A 101 -6.02 -11.71 3.99
N GLU A 102 -7.13 -11.56 3.27
CA GLU A 102 -7.10 -11.11 1.89
C GLU A 102 -6.40 -9.75 1.82
N PRO A 103 -5.20 -9.67 1.20
CA PRO A 103 -4.47 -8.42 1.10
C PRO A 103 -5.27 -7.34 0.38
N LEU A 104 -5.14 -6.12 0.88
CA LEU A 104 -5.70 -4.94 0.23
C LEU A 104 -4.92 -4.62 -1.05
N LEU A 105 -5.65 -4.45 -2.16
CA LEU A 105 -5.13 -3.90 -3.40
C LEU A 105 -5.74 -2.51 -3.62
N ILE A 106 -4.96 -1.46 -3.44
CA ILE A 106 -5.38 -0.10 -3.73
C ILE A 106 -5.04 0.23 -5.19
N ILE A 107 -6.04 0.66 -5.94
CA ILE A 107 -5.92 0.99 -7.36
C ILE A 107 -6.20 2.49 -7.51
N VAL A 108 -5.19 3.26 -7.92
CA VAL A 108 -5.32 4.70 -8.15
C VAL A 108 -5.56 4.95 -9.64
N GLY A 109 -6.66 5.60 -9.97
CA GLY A 109 -7.05 5.95 -11.35
C GLY A 109 -8.33 5.27 -11.83
N ASN A 110 -8.85 5.77 -12.95
CA ASN A 110 -10.09 5.28 -13.59
C ASN A 110 -9.87 4.74 -15.03
N SER A 111 -8.68 4.25 -15.33
CA SER A 111 -8.41 3.68 -16.65
C SER A 111 -9.14 2.35 -16.86
N PRO A 112 -9.33 1.89 -18.12
CA PRO A 112 -9.84 0.54 -18.38
C PRO A 112 -9.04 -0.56 -17.69
N VAL A 113 -7.73 -0.37 -17.50
CA VAL A 113 -6.86 -1.29 -16.74
C VAL A 113 -7.22 -1.26 -15.25
N ALA A 114 -7.48 -0.09 -14.67
CA ALA A 114 -7.94 0.03 -13.28
C ALA A 114 -9.27 -0.71 -13.05
N THR A 115 -10.24 -0.54 -13.95
CA THR A 115 -11.52 -1.26 -13.90
C THR A 115 -11.34 -2.77 -14.04
N ALA A 116 -10.48 -3.21 -14.96
CA ALA A 116 -10.19 -4.64 -15.16
C ALA A 116 -9.49 -5.25 -13.94
N LEU A 117 -8.57 -4.53 -13.31
CA LEU A 117 -7.92 -4.94 -12.06
C LEU A 117 -8.92 -5.09 -10.92
N GLU A 118 -9.80 -4.10 -10.72
CA GLU A 118 -10.83 -4.14 -9.69
C GLU A 118 -11.76 -5.36 -9.86
N ALA A 119 -12.15 -5.67 -11.10
CA ALA A 119 -13.00 -6.82 -11.39
C ALA A 119 -12.30 -8.19 -11.23
N LEU A 120 -11.00 -8.28 -11.52
CA LEU A 120 -10.25 -9.55 -11.49
C LEU A 120 -9.64 -9.87 -10.13
N ALA A 121 -9.23 -8.87 -9.36
CA ALA A 121 -8.50 -9.03 -8.10
C ALA A 121 -9.15 -9.98 -7.08
N PRO A 122 -10.49 -9.98 -6.86
CA PRO A 122 -11.13 -10.90 -5.91
C PRO A 122 -10.93 -12.38 -6.24
N ARG A 123 -10.73 -12.73 -7.53
CA ARG A 123 -10.47 -14.11 -7.95
C ARG A 123 -9.11 -14.64 -7.48
N PHE A 124 -8.24 -13.77 -7.01
CA PHE A 124 -6.90 -14.09 -6.51
C PHE A 124 -6.75 -13.78 -5.01
N SER A 125 -7.88 -13.61 -4.30
CA SER A 125 -7.96 -13.29 -2.87
C SER A 125 -7.32 -11.95 -2.53
N PHE A 126 -7.56 -10.93 -3.35
CA PHE A 126 -7.26 -9.54 -3.04
C PHE A 126 -8.56 -8.76 -2.86
N VAL A 127 -8.59 -7.85 -1.89
CA VAL A 127 -9.69 -6.91 -1.70
C VAL A 127 -9.37 -5.63 -2.46
N PRO A 128 -9.99 -5.35 -3.63
CA PRO A 128 -9.70 -4.12 -4.36
C PRO A 128 -10.37 -2.91 -3.71
N ARG A 129 -9.65 -1.78 -3.69
CA ARG A 129 -10.19 -0.45 -3.40
C ARG A 129 -9.70 0.50 -4.49
N ARG A 130 -10.58 0.85 -5.42
CA ARG A 130 -10.29 1.84 -6.45
C ARG A 130 -10.56 3.26 -5.93
N ILE A 131 -9.63 4.17 -6.21
CA ILE A 131 -9.70 5.58 -5.88
C ILE A 131 -9.34 6.36 -7.15
N ALA A 132 -10.22 7.22 -7.63
CA ALA A 132 -9.98 8.06 -8.80
C ALA A 132 -10.27 9.52 -8.45
N VAL A 133 -9.31 10.41 -8.72
CA VAL A 133 -9.44 11.85 -8.45
C VAL A 133 -10.59 12.46 -9.25
N GLU A 134 -10.81 11.97 -10.46
CA GLU A 134 -11.85 12.41 -11.39
C GLU A 134 -13.27 12.06 -10.92
N GLU A 135 -13.40 11.09 -10.02
CA GLU A 135 -14.67 10.65 -9.45
C GLU A 135 -14.93 11.28 -8.07
N MET A 136 -13.99 12.08 -7.56
CA MET A 136 -14.17 12.75 -6.27
C MET A 136 -15.14 13.92 -6.42
N ASP A 137 -16.20 13.91 -5.61
CA ASP A 137 -17.15 15.01 -5.58
C ASP A 137 -16.42 16.29 -5.14
N LEU A 138 -16.33 17.27 -6.04
CA LEU A 138 -15.68 18.56 -5.82
C LEU A 138 -16.62 19.57 -5.14
N SER A 139 -17.87 19.18 -4.84
CA SER A 139 -18.90 20.06 -4.28
C SER A 139 -18.86 20.20 -2.75
N GLU A 140 -18.17 19.31 -2.03
CA GLU A 140 -17.92 19.42 -0.59
C GLU A 140 -16.48 19.90 -0.32
N GLU A 141 -16.40 21.09 0.30
CA GLU A 141 -15.25 21.78 0.90
C GLU A 141 -13.89 21.80 0.15
N THR A 142 -13.45 23.02 -0.12
CA THR A 142 -12.16 23.46 -0.66
C THR A 142 -10.93 22.72 -0.09
N GLY A 143 -10.48 21.66 -0.77
CA GLY A 143 -9.25 20.94 -0.45
C GLY A 143 -8.52 20.45 -1.70
N ASP A 144 -7.19 20.33 -1.63
CA ASP A 144 -6.37 19.79 -2.72
C ASP A 144 -6.83 18.35 -3.05
N PRO A 145 -7.23 18.02 -4.29
CA PRO A 145 -7.62 16.66 -4.68
C PRO A 145 -6.54 15.62 -4.37
N PHE A 146 -5.27 16.01 -4.41
CA PHE A 146 -4.17 15.10 -4.06
C PHE A 146 -3.98 14.93 -2.56
N GLU A 147 -4.35 15.91 -1.73
CA GLU A 147 -4.48 15.70 -0.27
C GLU A 147 -5.59 14.71 0.04
N ARG A 148 -6.73 14.80 -0.65
CA ARG A 148 -7.82 13.83 -0.49
C ARG A 148 -7.40 12.43 -0.92
N LEU A 149 -6.70 12.30 -2.04
CA LEU A 149 -6.10 11.03 -2.47
C LEU A 149 -5.16 10.46 -1.41
N ARG A 150 -4.21 11.26 -0.92
CA ARG A 150 -3.29 10.87 0.16
C ARG A 150 -4.06 10.41 1.40
N HIS A 151 -5.07 11.17 1.81
CA HIS A 151 -5.90 10.83 2.95
C HIS A 151 -6.64 9.50 2.74
N GLN A 152 -7.33 9.31 1.61
CA GLN A 152 -8.05 8.08 1.31
C GLN A 152 -7.13 6.85 1.24
N VAL A 153 -5.95 6.99 0.65
CA VAL A 153 -4.93 5.92 0.63
C VAL A 153 -4.45 5.62 2.05
N SER A 154 -4.21 6.65 2.88
CA SER A 154 -3.71 6.48 4.25
C SER A 154 -4.67 5.77 5.19
N VAL A 155 -5.97 6.08 5.13
CA VAL A 155 -6.97 5.49 6.05
C VAL A 155 -7.26 4.01 5.76
N LEU A 156 -6.92 3.55 4.55
CA LEU A 156 -7.11 2.15 4.12
C LEU A 156 -5.96 1.25 4.57
N ALA A 157 -4.79 1.81 4.89
CA ALA A 157 -3.59 1.07 5.20
C ALA A 157 -3.60 0.55 6.65
N ARG A 158 -4.28 -0.59 6.88
CA ARG A 158 -4.26 -1.31 8.16
C ARG A 158 -3.42 -2.60 8.12
N SER A 159 -2.99 -3.02 6.94
CA SER A 159 -2.23 -4.24 6.70
C SER A 159 -1.26 -4.06 5.52
N ALA A 160 -0.52 -5.10 5.16
CA ALA A 160 0.43 -5.06 4.05
C ALA A 160 -0.26 -4.71 2.72
N VAL A 161 0.04 -3.53 2.16
CA VAL A 161 -0.66 -2.95 1.01
C VAL A 161 0.00 -3.34 -0.31
N TYR A 162 -0.82 -3.62 -1.32
CA TYR A 162 -0.41 -3.69 -2.73
C TYR A 162 -1.01 -2.48 -3.45
N GLY A 163 -0.18 -1.72 -4.15
CA GLY A 163 -0.60 -0.50 -4.87
C GLY A 163 -0.43 -0.63 -6.37
N VAL A 164 -1.41 -0.14 -7.14
CA VAL A 164 -1.29 0.05 -8.58
C VAL A 164 -1.76 1.44 -8.95
N VAL A 165 -0.94 2.20 -9.68
CA VAL A 165 -1.28 3.49 -10.26
C VAL A 165 -1.57 3.29 -11.74
N ALA A 166 -2.80 3.55 -12.15
CA ALA A 166 -3.33 3.32 -13.50
C ALA A 166 -4.16 4.53 -13.96
N THR A 167 -3.48 5.67 -14.00
CA THR A 167 -4.02 7.03 -14.21
C THR A 167 -3.92 7.53 -15.64
N MET A 168 -3.37 6.73 -16.56
CA MET A 168 -3.15 7.09 -17.97
C MET A 168 -2.38 8.42 -18.18
N GLY A 169 -1.49 8.78 -17.25
CA GLY A 169 -0.66 9.97 -17.39
C GLY A 169 -1.21 11.24 -16.74
N LEU A 170 -2.38 11.19 -16.10
CA LEU A 170 -3.02 12.40 -15.56
C LEU A 170 -2.35 12.90 -14.26
N TYR A 171 -1.98 11.99 -13.35
CA TYR A 171 -1.39 12.31 -12.05
C TYR A 171 -0.53 11.14 -11.52
N ASP A 172 0.34 10.60 -12.38
CA ASP A 172 1.13 9.40 -12.07
C ASP A 172 2.06 9.63 -10.86
N ALA A 173 2.73 10.78 -10.80
CA ALA A 173 3.67 11.11 -9.73
C ALA A 173 2.95 11.27 -8.39
N GLU A 174 1.86 12.05 -8.36
CA GLU A 174 1.04 12.25 -7.17
C GLU A 174 0.38 10.95 -6.72
N GLY A 175 -0.07 10.13 -7.67
CA GLY A 175 -0.62 8.80 -7.42
C GLY A 175 0.38 7.86 -6.76
N LEU A 176 1.64 7.86 -7.23
CA LEU A 176 2.71 7.06 -6.62
C LEU A 176 3.10 7.61 -5.24
N LEU A 177 3.26 8.92 -5.11
CA LEU A 177 3.63 9.58 -3.85
C LEU A 177 2.58 9.40 -2.75
N ALA A 178 1.30 9.20 -3.11
CA ALA A 178 0.25 8.89 -2.14
C ALA A 178 0.52 7.59 -1.34
N PHE A 179 1.33 6.68 -1.88
CA PHE A 179 1.73 5.44 -1.22
C PHE A 179 3.02 5.56 -0.40
N ALA A 180 3.81 6.62 -0.57
CA ALA A 180 5.11 6.77 0.08
C ALA A 180 5.07 6.62 1.62
N PRO A 181 4.03 7.05 2.35
CA PRO A 181 3.97 6.87 3.81
C PRO A 181 3.61 5.45 4.27
N LEU A 182 3.19 4.57 3.36
CA LEU A 182 2.62 3.27 3.70
C LEU A 182 3.66 2.14 3.71
N SER A 183 3.39 1.09 4.48
CA SER A 183 4.11 -0.18 4.33
C SER A 183 3.57 -0.96 3.13
N LEU A 184 4.38 -1.12 2.08
CA LEU A 184 3.97 -1.72 0.80
C LEU A 184 4.70 -3.02 0.54
N ARG A 185 3.98 -3.97 -0.07
CA ARG A 185 4.54 -5.21 -0.63
C ARG A 185 4.76 -5.13 -2.13
N TYR A 186 4.08 -4.20 -2.78
CA TYR A 186 4.18 -3.93 -4.20
C TYR A 186 3.66 -2.53 -4.51
N LEU A 187 4.32 -1.85 -5.44
CA LEU A 187 3.81 -0.63 -6.05
C LEU A 187 4.13 -0.67 -7.55
N GLY A 188 3.10 -0.65 -8.39
CA GLY A 188 3.23 -0.68 -9.84
C GLY A 188 2.67 0.57 -10.51
N LEU A 189 3.32 1.06 -11.56
CA LEU A 189 2.78 2.09 -12.45
C LEU A 189 2.43 1.48 -13.81
N VAL A 190 1.17 1.63 -14.23
CA VAL A 190 0.71 1.27 -15.57
C VAL A 190 1.12 2.38 -16.54
N ALA A 191 2.33 2.28 -17.06
CA ALA A 191 2.91 3.23 -18.00
C ALA A 191 3.95 2.57 -18.91
N SER A 192 4.27 3.21 -20.04
CA SER A 192 5.39 2.79 -20.89
C SER A 192 6.75 3.08 -20.22
N PRO A 193 7.84 2.41 -20.63
CA PRO A 193 9.18 2.70 -20.10
C PRO A 193 9.57 4.17 -20.30
N LYS A 194 9.20 4.76 -21.45
CA LYS A 194 9.43 6.18 -21.74
C LYS A 194 8.71 7.09 -20.75
N ARG A 195 7.45 6.78 -20.44
CA ARG A 195 6.66 7.56 -19.48
C ARG A 195 7.20 7.41 -18.06
N TRP A 196 7.59 6.20 -17.66
CA TRP A 196 8.23 5.96 -16.38
C TRP A 196 9.49 6.80 -16.20
N ASN A 197 10.39 6.84 -17.18
CA ASN A 197 11.61 7.66 -17.08
C ASN A 197 11.31 9.15 -16.85
N ALA A 198 10.24 9.68 -17.45
CA ALA A 198 9.82 11.05 -17.23
C ALA A 198 9.26 11.27 -15.82
N VAL A 199 8.38 10.37 -15.36
CA VAL A 199 7.78 10.42 -14.01
C VAL A 199 8.84 10.22 -12.92
N ARG A 200 9.77 9.28 -13.11
CA ARG A 200 10.90 9.04 -12.19
C ARG A 200 11.76 10.29 -12.06
N ALA A 201 12.16 10.92 -13.17
CA ALA A 201 12.94 12.15 -13.15
C ALA A 201 12.21 13.33 -12.51
N GLU A 202 10.88 13.39 -12.62
CA GLU A 202 10.04 14.37 -11.93
C GLU A 202 10.02 14.12 -10.42
N MET A 203 9.79 12.88 -9.99
CA MET A 203 9.79 12.49 -8.58
C MET A 203 11.17 12.68 -7.93
N GLU A 204 12.26 12.37 -8.65
CA GLU A 204 13.64 12.63 -8.21
C GLU A 204 13.85 14.12 -7.93
N LYS A 205 13.40 15.01 -8.83
CA LYS A 205 13.46 16.46 -8.63
C LYS A 205 12.60 16.94 -7.47
N ALA A 206 11.48 16.28 -7.22
CA ALA A 206 10.60 16.54 -6.08
C ALA A 206 11.15 15.99 -4.75
N GLY A 207 12.31 15.32 -4.77
CA GLY A 207 12.98 14.81 -3.56
C GLY A 207 12.56 13.40 -3.15
N ALA A 208 11.90 12.64 -4.02
CA ALA A 208 11.59 11.23 -3.75
C ALA A 208 12.90 10.42 -3.58
N PRO A 209 13.08 9.68 -2.49
CA PRO A 209 14.27 8.86 -2.27
C PRO A 209 14.46 7.78 -3.33
N GLU A 210 15.70 7.58 -3.74
CA GLU A 210 16.09 6.59 -4.75
C GLU A 210 15.59 5.19 -4.39
N THR A 211 15.63 4.80 -3.12
CA THR A 211 15.11 3.51 -2.63
C THR A 211 13.60 3.33 -2.87
N PHE A 212 12.82 4.41 -2.83
CA PHE A 212 11.39 4.35 -3.14
C PHE A 212 11.17 4.22 -4.65
N LEU A 213 11.95 4.95 -5.44
CA LEU A 213 11.89 4.90 -6.90
C LEU A 213 12.29 3.51 -7.43
N ASP A 214 13.29 2.88 -6.84
CA ASP A 214 13.75 1.54 -7.19
C ASP A 214 12.79 0.43 -6.73
N PHE A 215 11.94 0.72 -5.74
CA PHE A 215 10.88 -0.20 -5.31
C PHE A 215 9.71 -0.24 -6.31
N ILE A 216 9.46 0.86 -7.05
CA ILE A 216 8.36 0.97 -8.00
C ILE A 216 8.62 0.10 -9.23
N THR A 217 7.63 -0.69 -9.62
CA THR A 217 7.66 -1.48 -10.84
C THR A 217 6.94 -0.75 -11.98
N ALA A 218 7.68 -0.37 -13.01
CA ALA A 218 7.15 0.41 -14.13
C ALA A 218 7.92 0.08 -15.43
N PRO A 219 7.28 -0.52 -16.44
CA PRO A 219 5.86 -0.87 -16.53
C PRO A 219 5.44 -1.92 -15.49
N ALA A 220 4.24 -1.77 -14.94
CA ALA A 220 3.63 -2.77 -14.07
C ALA A 220 3.22 -4.03 -14.85
N GLY A 221 3.44 -5.20 -14.25
CA GLY A 221 3.07 -6.51 -14.79
C GLY A 221 4.16 -7.15 -15.65
N PHE A 222 4.08 -8.47 -15.78
CA PHE A 222 4.98 -9.22 -16.64
C PHE A 222 4.77 -8.91 -18.12
N ASP A 223 5.86 -8.93 -18.89
CA ASP A 223 5.78 -8.87 -20.35
C ASP A 223 5.29 -10.21 -20.91
N ILE A 224 3.98 -10.28 -21.11
CA ILE A 224 3.28 -11.41 -21.74
C ILE A 224 2.78 -11.04 -23.14
N GLY A 225 3.22 -9.91 -23.71
CA GLY A 225 2.67 -9.36 -24.95
C GLY A 225 1.23 -8.84 -24.83
N ALA A 226 0.82 -8.42 -23.64
CA ALA A 226 -0.52 -7.92 -23.36
C ALA A 226 -0.85 -6.63 -24.14
N VAL A 227 -2.04 -6.56 -24.73
CA VAL A 227 -2.53 -5.37 -25.44
C VAL A 227 -3.82 -4.85 -24.81
N GLY A 228 -4.75 -5.75 -24.48
CA GLY A 228 -6.04 -5.39 -23.91
C GLY A 228 -5.97 -5.08 -22.40
N ALA A 229 -6.92 -4.31 -21.90
CA ALA A 229 -6.98 -3.95 -20.48
C ALA A 229 -7.05 -5.18 -19.54
N GLN A 230 -7.77 -6.23 -19.95
CA GLN A 230 -7.90 -7.48 -19.21
C GLN A 230 -6.59 -8.28 -19.20
N GLU A 231 -5.86 -8.29 -20.32
CA GLU A 231 -4.55 -8.96 -20.43
C GLU A 231 -3.49 -8.24 -19.60
N ILE A 232 -3.49 -6.90 -19.64
CA ILE A 232 -2.60 -6.06 -18.81
C ILE A 232 -2.94 -6.25 -17.33
N ALA A 233 -4.23 -6.25 -16.95
CA ALA A 233 -4.63 -6.52 -15.58
C ALA A 233 -4.20 -7.93 -15.11
N LEU A 234 -4.31 -8.94 -15.99
CA LEU A 234 -3.81 -10.29 -15.70
C LEU A 234 -2.29 -10.30 -15.49
N SER A 235 -1.51 -9.60 -16.31
CA SER A 235 -0.05 -9.57 -16.17
C SER A 235 0.39 -8.88 -14.86
N ILE A 236 -0.30 -7.81 -14.46
CA ILE A 236 -0.10 -7.12 -13.18
C ILE A 236 -0.46 -8.03 -12.02
N LEU A 237 -1.61 -8.71 -12.06
CA LEU A 237 -2.02 -9.63 -11.00
C LEU A 237 -1.06 -10.82 -10.88
N ALA A 238 -0.54 -11.34 -12.00
CA ALA A 238 0.48 -12.38 -11.99
C ALA A 238 1.76 -11.93 -11.27
N GLU A 239 2.21 -10.69 -11.51
CA GLU A 239 3.37 -10.11 -10.83
C GLU A 239 3.11 -9.86 -9.34
N ILE A 240 1.93 -9.36 -8.97
CA ILE A 240 1.51 -9.18 -7.57
C ILE A 240 1.48 -10.54 -6.84
N VAL A 241 0.99 -11.59 -7.48
CA VAL A 241 0.98 -12.95 -6.91
C VAL A 241 2.41 -13.50 -6.76
N GLU A 242 3.30 -13.25 -7.72
CA GLU A 242 4.72 -13.60 -7.61
C GLU A 242 5.38 -12.89 -6.43
N ARG A 243 5.14 -11.59 -6.27
CA ARG A 243 5.60 -10.80 -5.12
C ARG A 243 5.10 -11.37 -3.80
N ARG A 244 3.81 -11.72 -3.72
CA ARG A 244 3.19 -12.32 -2.54
C ARG A 244 3.81 -13.67 -2.16
N ARG A 245 4.15 -14.51 -3.15
CA ARG A 245 4.59 -15.90 -2.91
C ARG A 245 6.10 -16.08 -2.80
N ARG A 246 6.89 -15.32 -3.56
CA ARG A 246 8.34 -15.54 -3.70
C ARG A 246 9.20 -14.42 -3.12
N LYS A 247 8.65 -13.21 -2.95
CA LYS A 247 9.39 -12.02 -2.52
C LYS A 247 8.78 -11.39 -1.28
N ALA A 248 8.37 -12.23 -0.33
CA ALA A 248 7.71 -11.78 0.90
C ALA A 248 8.55 -10.81 1.75
N ASP A 249 9.89 -10.92 1.68
CA ASP A 249 10.83 -10.09 2.43
C ASP A 249 11.09 -8.73 1.74
N VAL A 250 10.71 -8.57 0.47
CA VAL A 250 10.86 -7.29 -0.25
C VAL A 250 9.67 -6.39 0.08
N ARG A 251 9.92 -5.33 0.83
CA ARG A 251 8.90 -4.38 1.27
C ARG A 251 9.44 -2.96 1.31
N TRP A 252 8.55 -2.01 1.10
CA TRP A 252 8.75 -0.61 1.44
C TRP A 252 8.16 -0.39 2.85
N GLU A 253 8.93 0.18 3.78
CA GLU A 253 8.49 0.34 5.17
C GLU A 253 7.63 1.58 5.40
N GLY A 254 7.51 2.44 4.39
CA GLY A 254 6.94 3.77 4.54
C GLY A 254 8.01 4.81 4.87
N GLN A 255 7.85 6.01 4.33
CA GLN A 255 8.52 7.19 4.86
C GLN A 255 7.69 7.75 6.01
N ALA A 256 8.35 8.03 7.13
CA ALA A 256 7.77 8.93 8.11
C ALA A 256 7.53 10.25 7.38
N THR A 257 6.26 10.56 7.14
CA THR A 257 5.89 11.93 6.87
C THR A 257 6.30 12.72 8.10
N GLU A 258 6.94 13.87 7.93
CA GLU A 258 6.87 14.92 8.95
C GLU A 258 5.39 15.35 9.03
N ALA A 259 4.54 14.48 9.56
CA ALA A 259 3.16 14.77 9.79
C ALA A 259 3.09 15.68 11.00
N ALA A 260 2.40 16.80 10.79
CA ALA A 260 1.86 17.72 11.77
C ALA A 260 1.81 17.15 13.20
N VAL A 261 2.42 17.92 14.09
CA VAL A 261 2.33 17.85 15.56
C VAL A 261 1.01 17.19 15.99
N PRO A 262 1.04 16.12 16.80
CA PRO A 262 -0.18 15.62 17.40
C PRO A 262 -0.73 16.74 18.27
N THR A 263 -1.87 17.31 17.89
CA THR A 263 -2.67 18.16 18.78
C THR A 263 -3.26 17.24 19.85
N GLY A 264 -2.42 16.89 20.81
CA GLY A 264 -2.81 16.42 22.11
C GLY A 264 -3.28 17.60 22.94
N GLU A 265 -4.37 17.35 23.65
CA GLU A 265 -4.78 17.97 24.92
C GLU A 265 -5.68 19.21 24.86
N ALA A 266 -6.97 18.91 25.07
CA ALA A 266 -7.81 19.75 25.90
C ALA A 266 -7.28 19.70 27.35
N ALA A 267 -6.66 20.79 27.82
CA ALA A 267 -6.85 21.35 29.17
C ALA A 267 -5.98 22.60 29.39
N GLY A 268 -6.62 23.70 29.82
CA GLY A 268 -6.09 24.53 30.92
C GLY A 268 -5.08 25.65 30.59
N ALA A 269 -5.64 26.84 30.36
CA ALA A 269 -5.19 28.17 30.80
C ALA A 269 -3.75 28.39 31.34
N GLY A 270 -3.03 29.35 30.73
CA GLY A 270 -1.88 30.02 31.35
C GLY A 270 -1.25 31.09 30.43
N ALA A 271 -1.19 32.33 30.90
CA ALA A 271 -0.88 33.53 30.12
C ALA A 271 0.63 33.81 29.90
N LYS A 272 0.98 34.47 28.78
CA LYS A 272 1.59 35.82 28.67
C LYS A 272 2.49 35.99 27.43
N ALA A 273 2.11 36.98 26.62
CA ALA A 273 2.89 38.04 25.95
C ALA A 273 4.32 37.78 25.38
N GLY A 274 4.54 38.23 24.13
CA GLY A 274 5.81 38.91 23.79
C GLY A 274 6.35 38.78 22.37
N ALA A 275 5.90 39.68 21.49
CA ALA A 275 6.67 40.38 20.44
C ALA A 275 7.51 39.59 19.41
N LYS A 276 7.11 39.72 18.13
CA LYS A 276 7.96 40.21 17.00
C LYS A 276 7.14 40.30 15.70
N ALA A 277 6.21 41.25 15.65
CA ALA A 277 5.63 41.75 14.41
C ALA A 277 6.51 42.91 13.93
N GLY A 278 7.22 42.75 12.81
CA GLY A 278 8.08 43.83 12.29
C GLY A 278 8.70 43.59 10.92
N ALA A 279 8.78 42.33 10.44
CA ALA A 279 9.46 42.03 9.18
C ALA A 279 8.54 41.63 8.01
N ARG A 280 7.24 41.40 8.23
CA ARG A 280 6.32 40.87 7.19
C ARG A 280 5.59 41.94 6.36
N ALA A 281 5.69 43.21 6.71
CA ALA A 281 4.82 44.25 6.14
C ALA A 281 5.33 44.96 4.87
N ARG A 282 6.45 44.52 4.25
CA ARG A 282 7.02 45.20 3.06
C ARG A 282 7.03 44.38 1.76
N LYS A 283 6.37 43.22 1.69
CA LYS A 283 6.36 42.36 0.48
C LYS A 283 4.96 41.97 -0.02
N ALA A 284 3.92 42.68 0.41
CA ALA A 284 2.52 42.33 0.14
C ALA A 284 1.91 43.03 -1.09
N GLU A 285 2.63 43.94 -1.76
CA GLU A 285 2.01 44.89 -2.71
C GLU A 285 2.18 44.57 -4.21
N GLU A 286 2.76 43.42 -4.58
CA GLU A 286 2.93 43.02 -5.99
C GLU A 286 2.47 41.58 -6.32
N ARG A 287 1.58 40.99 -5.52
CA ARG A 287 1.03 39.65 -5.84
C ARG A 287 -0.17 39.82 -6.78
N ARG A 288 0.06 39.65 -8.09
CA ARG A 288 -1.04 39.65 -9.08
C ARG A 288 -1.58 38.23 -9.19
N LEU A 289 -2.42 37.86 -8.23
CA LEU A 289 -3.07 36.57 -8.17
C LEU A 289 -4.14 36.45 -9.27
N VAL A 290 -4.08 35.39 -10.07
CA VAL A 290 -5.07 35.04 -11.10
C VAL A 290 -5.46 33.58 -10.95
N ILE A 291 -6.60 33.21 -11.51
CA ILE A 291 -7.08 31.82 -11.50
C ILE A 291 -6.60 31.12 -12.77
N ASP A 292 -5.95 29.97 -12.61
CA ASP A 292 -5.65 29.05 -13.71
C ASP A 292 -6.98 28.54 -14.31
N PRO A 293 -7.29 28.85 -15.57
CA PRO A 293 -8.58 28.51 -16.18
C PRO A 293 -8.77 27.01 -16.43
N VAL A 294 -7.71 26.20 -16.32
CA VAL A 294 -7.79 24.74 -16.51
C VAL A 294 -8.14 24.03 -15.21
N CYS A 295 -7.56 24.44 -14.09
CA CYS A 295 -7.70 23.73 -12.81
C CYS A 295 -8.34 24.56 -11.68
N GLY A 296 -8.53 25.86 -11.85
CA GLY A 296 -9.10 26.76 -10.84
C GLY A 296 -8.11 27.22 -9.75
N MET A 297 -6.83 26.83 -9.83
CA MET A 297 -5.83 27.21 -8.82
C MET A 297 -5.50 28.69 -8.88
N THR A 298 -5.37 29.35 -7.73
CA THR A 298 -4.88 30.74 -7.66
C THR A 298 -3.37 30.77 -7.81
N VAL A 299 -2.88 31.44 -8.85
CA VAL A 299 -1.47 31.52 -9.22
C VAL A 299 -1.02 32.98 -9.21
N ASP A 300 0.16 33.23 -8.67
CA ASP A 300 0.77 34.55 -8.73
C ASP A 300 1.44 34.76 -10.09
N LEU A 301 0.89 35.65 -10.93
CA LEU A 301 1.42 35.97 -12.26
C LEU A 301 2.87 36.48 -12.21
N ALA A 302 3.28 37.09 -11.10
CA ALA A 302 4.62 37.63 -10.96
C ALA A 302 5.67 36.51 -10.79
N THR A 303 5.29 35.35 -10.23
CA THR A 303 6.23 34.29 -9.85
C THR A 303 6.07 32.99 -10.64
N THR A 304 4.93 32.73 -11.28
CA THR A 304 4.76 31.49 -12.05
C THR A 304 5.59 31.49 -13.35
N PRO A 305 6.38 30.44 -13.62
CA PRO A 305 7.03 30.26 -14.92
C PRO A 305 6.03 29.79 -15.99
N HIS A 306 4.83 29.35 -15.59
CA HIS A 306 3.82 28.82 -16.48
C HIS A 306 2.78 29.91 -16.77
N ARG A 307 3.00 30.68 -17.83
CA ARG A 307 2.12 31.76 -18.28
C ARG A 307 2.00 31.77 -19.79
N LEU A 308 0.85 32.20 -20.30
CA LEU A 308 0.54 32.29 -21.73
C LEU A 308 -0.33 33.52 -21.99
N GLU A 309 -0.04 34.26 -23.06
CA GLU A 309 -0.93 35.29 -23.57
C GLU A 309 -1.91 34.69 -24.59
N TRP A 310 -3.21 34.92 -24.41
CA TRP A 310 -4.23 34.50 -25.37
C TRP A 310 -5.33 35.56 -25.49
N ASN A 311 -5.66 35.97 -26.72
CA ASN A 311 -6.60 37.06 -27.03
C ASN A 311 -6.34 38.36 -26.23
N GLY A 312 -5.06 38.74 -26.08
CA GLY A 312 -4.65 39.95 -25.36
C GLY A 312 -4.78 39.88 -23.83
N THR A 313 -5.09 38.70 -23.28
CA THR A 313 -5.15 38.46 -21.83
C THR A 313 -4.01 37.52 -21.41
N MET A 314 -3.28 37.89 -20.35
CA MET A 314 -2.24 37.05 -19.75
C MET A 314 -2.87 36.06 -18.76
N TYR A 315 -2.73 34.77 -19.04
CA TYR A 315 -3.15 33.67 -18.17
C TYR A 315 -1.95 33.09 -17.41
N GLY A 316 -2.16 32.78 -16.14
CA GLY A 316 -1.19 32.08 -15.29
C GLY A 316 -1.67 30.66 -15.01
N PHE A 317 -0.74 29.71 -14.99
CA PHE A 317 -1.01 28.29 -14.79
C PHE A 317 -0.24 27.75 -13.61
N CYS A 318 -0.81 26.77 -12.92
CA CYS A 318 -0.19 26.16 -11.74
C CYS A 318 0.98 25.24 -12.12
N CYS A 319 0.93 24.63 -13.31
CA CYS A 319 1.94 23.71 -13.80
C CYS A 319 2.04 23.75 -15.33
N ALA A 320 3.09 23.12 -15.86
CA ALA A 320 3.26 22.97 -17.31
C ALA A 320 2.12 22.18 -17.97
N GLY A 321 1.49 21.25 -17.24
CA GLY A 321 0.36 20.46 -17.72
C GLY A 321 -0.88 21.31 -17.99
N CYS A 322 -1.28 22.16 -17.05
CA CYS A 322 -2.39 23.10 -17.22
C CYS A 322 -2.13 24.09 -18.35
N LYS A 323 -0.91 24.63 -18.44
CA LYS A 323 -0.51 25.47 -19.58
C LYS A 323 -0.68 24.73 -20.92
N SER A 324 -0.18 23.50 -21.01
CA SER A 324 -0.24 22.69 -22.24
C SER A 324 -1.68 22.28 -22.59
N ALA A 325 -2.54 22.05 -21.59
CA ALA A 325 -3.95 21.78 -21.79
C ALA A 325 -4.67 23.00 -22.36
N PHE A 326 -4.42 24.18 -21.79
CA PHE A 326 -4.96 25.44 -22.29
C PHE A 326 -4.49 25.75 -23.71
N GLU A 327 -3.20 25.61 -24.01
CA GLU A 327 -2.65 25.81 -25.37
C GLU A 327 -3.32 24.93 -26.45
N ARG A 328 -3.74 23.71 -26.08
CA ARG A 328 -4.38 22.77 -27.02
C ARG A 328 -5.83 23.10 -27.32
N ASN A 329 -6.57 23.69 -26.37
CA ASN A 329 -7.97 24.03 -26.59
C ASN A 329 -8.41 25.24 -25.73
N PRO A 330 -7.94 26.46 -26.03
CA PRO A 330 -8.19 27.64 -25.17
C PRO A 330 -9.67 27.99 -25.04
N GLU A 331 -10.46 27.82 -26.10
CA GLU A 331 -11.88 28.16 -26.14
C GLU A 331 -12.70 27.39 -25.09
N MET A 332 -12.30 26.14 -24.81
CA MET A 332 -12.95 25.31 -23.78
C MET A 332 -12.87 25.92 -22.38
N TYR A 333 -11.79 26.63 -22.07
CA TYR A 333 -11.48 27.10 -20.71
C TYR A 333 -11.83 28.57 -20.47
N VAL A 334 -12.08 29.33 -21.53
CA VAL A 334 -12.42 30.76 -21.41
C VAL A 334 -13.93 31.00 -21.38
N THR A 335 -14.75 30.00 -21.75
CA THR A 335 -16.21 30.13 -21.82
C THR A 335 -16.93 30.04 -20.46
N SER A 336 -16.22 29.80 -19.34
CA SER A 336 -16.82 29.60 -18.01
C SER A 336 -16.73 30.79 -17.04
N GLN A 337 -16.37 31.99 -17.49
CA GLN A 337 -16.28 33.19 -16.62
C GLN A 337 -17.23 34.34 -17.03
N ARG A 338 -18.54 34.05 -17.13
CA ARG A 338 -19.59 35.08 -17.00
C ARG A 338 -20.46 34.79 -15.80
#